data_AF-A0A4V2W387-F1
#
_entry.id   AF-A0A4V2W387-F1
#
_cell.length_a   1.000
_cell.length_b   1.000
_cell.length_c   1.000
_cell.angle_alpha   90.00
_cell.angle_beta   90.00
_cell.angle_gamma   90.00
#
_symmetry.space_group_name_H-M   'P 1'
#
loop_
_entity.id
_entity.type
_entity.pdbx_description
1 polymer ?
#
loop_
_entity_poly.entity_id
_entity_poly.type
_entity_poly.pdbx_seq_one_letter_code
_entity_poly.pdbx_strand_id
1 'polypeptide(L)'
;MISFRKLIGNINVIKDQKKQSPLELWFEGVIDISIEDLSVEDLCRAVRQRLCVDQLMPRILKVLTEDPLAGEYYDGELISALVQIEVKDLMEHKNTFNQIRVLIN
;
A
#
# COMPACT_ATOMS: atom_id res chain seq x y z
N MET A 1 2.86 -16.05 2.26
CA MET A 1 2.36 -14.97 1.41
C MET A 1 1.00 -14.49 1.85
N ILE A 2 0.98 -13.25 2.34
CA ILE A 2 -0.21 -12.47 2.72
C ILE A 2 -0.59 -11.61 1.50
N SER A 3 -1.89 -11.57 1.18
CA SER A 3 -2.48 -10.73 0.12
C SER A 3 -3.64 -9.92 0.71
N PHE A 4 -4.14 -8.91 0.00
CA PHE A 4 -5.29 -8.14 0.47
C PHE A 4 -6.52 -9.02 0.71
N ARG A 5 -6.77 -10.03 -0.15
CA ARG A 5 -7.88 -10.97 0.05
C ARG A 5 -7.83 -11.65 1.42
N LYS A 6 -6.64 -12.03 1.88
CA LYS A 6 -6.50 -12.69 3.20
C LYS A 6 -6.68 -11.74 4.36
N LEU A 7 -6.40 -10.45 4.18
CA LEU A 7 -6.48 -9.46 5.24
C LEU A 7 -7.89 -8.89 5.43
N ILE A 8 -8.58 -8.58 4.32
CA ILE A 8 -9.86 -7.86 4.37
C ILE A 8 -10.99 -8.56 3.61
N GLY A 9 -10.73 -9.75 3.04
CA GLY A 9 -11.70 -10.44 2.19
C GLY A 9 -11.91 -9.69 0.87
N ASN A 10 -13.08 -9.87 0.25
CA ASN A 10 -13.51 -9.02 -0.87
C ASN A 10 -14.43 -7.92 -0.35
N ILE A 11 -13.97 -6.67 -0.44
CA ILE A 11 -14.72 -5.48 -0.01
C ILE A 11 -15.55 -4.85 -1.14
N ASN A 12 -15.32 -5.24 -2.39
CA ASN A 12 -16.11 -4.75 -3.51
C ASN A 12 -17.45 -5.47 -3.53
N VAL A 13 -18.53 -4.69 -3.64
CA VAL A 13 -19.85 -5.25 -3.90
C VAL A 13 -19.84 -5.85 -5.31
N ILE A 14 -20.35 -7.08 -5.46
CA ILE A 14 -20.50 -7.73 -6.76
C ILE A 14 -21.39 -6.84 -7.64
N LYS A 15 -20.75 -6.17 -8.60
CA LYS A 15 -21.37 -5.30 -9.59
C LYS A 15 -20.95 -5.80 -10.96
N ASP A 16 -21.79 -5.57 -11.96
CA ASP A 16 -21.40 -5.73 -13.36
C ASP A 16 -20.15 -4.88 -13.63
N GLN A 17 -19.13 -5.43 -14.30
CA GLN A 17 -17.83 -4.78 -14.51
C GLN A 17 -17.98 -3.38 -15.15
N LYS A 18 -19.00 -3.20 -16.01
CA LYS A 18 -19.32 -1.91 -16.64
C LYS A 18 -19.75 -0.81 -15.66
N LYS A 19 -20.07 -1.18 -14.42
CA LYS A 19 -20.50 -0.26 -13.34
C LYS A 19 -19.43 -0.08 -12.27
N GLN A 20 -18.28 -0.73 -12.40
CA GLN A 20 -17.17 -0.58 -11.48
C GLN A 20 -16.36 0.67 -11.83
N SER A 21 -15.98 1.42 -10.81
CA SER A 21 -15.03 2.52 -10.91
C SER A 21 -13.63 2.01 -11.25
N PRO A 22 -12.73 2.87 -11.77
CA PRO A 22 -11.34 2.48 -12.04
C PRO A 22 -10.61 1.90 -10.82
N LEU A 23 -10.90 2.40 -9.61
CA LEU A 23 -10.30 1.87 -8.37
C LEU A 23 -10.85 0.51 -7.97
N GLU A 24 -12.15 0.25 -8.19
CA GLU A 24 -12.72 -1.09 -7.98
C GLU A 24 -12.09 -2.10 -8.95
N LEU A 25 -11.97 -1.75 -10.23
CA LEU A 25 -11.32 -2.59 -11.24
C LEU A 25 -9.85 -2.85 -10.94
N TRP A 26 -9.11 -1.82 -10.54
CA TRP A 26 -7.73 -1.96 -10.09
C TRP A 26 -7.62 -2.90 -8.89
N PHE A 27 -8.47 -2.70 -7.87
CA PHE A 27 -8.43 -3.50 -6.66
C PHE A 27 -8.68 -4.99 -6.95
N GLU A 28 -9.64 -5.32 -7.81
CA GLU A 28 -9.85 -6.72 -8.26
C GLU A 28 -8.61 -7.31 -8.95
N GLY A 29 -7.82 -6.49 -9.64
CA GLY A 29 -6.58 -6.93 -10.27
C GLY A 29 -5.44 -7.23 -9.28
N VAL A 30 -5.42 -6.55 -8.13
CA VAL A 30 -4.30 -6.67 -7.15
C VAL A 30 -4.66 -7.45 -5.89
N ILE A 31 -5.94 -7.75 -5.65
CA ILE A 31 -6.43 -8.32 -4.38
C ILE A 31 -5.78 -9.67 -4.02
N ASP A 32 -5.42 -10.45 -5.04
CA ASP A 32 -4.81 -11.77 -4.90
C ASP A 32 -3.28 -11.76 -4.99
N ILE A 33 -2.67 -10.63 -5.37
CA ILE A 33 -1.21 -10.45 -5.40
C ILE A 33 -0.70 -10.44 -3.96
N SER A 34 0.45 -11.09 -3.71
CA SER A 34 1.05 -11.00 -2.39
C SER A 34 1.59 -9.60 -2.14
N ILE A 35 1.48 -9.11 -0.90
CA ILE A 35 2.03 -7.80 -0.50
C ILE A 35 3.51 -7.65 -0.87
N GLU A 36 4.28 -8.74 -0.79
CA GLU A 36 5.71 -8.74 -1.14
C GLU A 36 5.96 -8.49 -2.64
N ASP A 37 5.02 -8.87 -3.50
CA ASP A 37 5.11 -8.81 -4.96
C ASP A 37 4.37 -7.61 -5.56
N LEU A 38 3.74 -6.77 -4.75
CA LEU A 38 3.11 -5.54 -5.24
C LEU A 38 4.15 -4.67 -5.93
N SER A 39 3.77 -4.17 -7.11
CA SER A 39 4.54 -3.15 -7.83
C SER A 39 4.62 -1.87 -6.99
N VAL A 40 5.59 -1.00 -7.30
CA VAL A 40 5.70 0.30 -6.62
C VAL A 40 4.44 1.15 -6.88
N GLU A 41 3.91 1.12 -8.10
CA GLU A 41 2.64 1.78 -8.46
C GLU A 41 1.48 1.30 -7.56
N ASP A 42 1.28 -0.01 -7.46
CA ASP A 42 0.20 -0.60 -6.66
C ASP A 42 0.38 -0.34 -5.17
N LEU A 43 1.63 -0.38 -4.69
CA LEU A 43 1.95 -0.08 -3.30
C LEU A 43 1.64 1.39 -2.98
N CYS A 44 2.07 2.32 -3.82
CA CYS A 44 1.76 3.74 -3.67
C CYS A 44 0.24 3.99 -3.68
N ARG A 45 -0.48 3.35 -4.61
CA ARG A 45 -1.93 3.47 -4.71
C ARG A 45 -2.63 2.86 -3.50
N ALA A 46 -2.21 1.69 -3.02
CA ALA A 46 -2.78 1.05 -1.83
C ALA A 46 -2.62 1.92 -0.57
N VAL A 47 -1.47 2.56 -0.39
CA VAL A 47 -1.24 3.52 0.71
C VAL A 47 -2.19 4.71 0.60
N ARG A 48 -2.32 5.33 -0.59
CA ARG A 48 -3.27 6.43 -0.80
C ARG A 48 -4.73 6.04 -0.55
N GLN A 49 -5.11 4.80 -0.89
CA GLN A 49 -6.44 4.25 -0.62
C GLN A 49 -6.62 3.73 0.82
N ARG A 50 -5.58 3.86 1.67
CA ARG A 50 -5.56 3.40 3.07
C ARG A 50 -5.88 1.90 3.23
N LEU A 51 -5.46 1.09 2.26
CA LEU A 51 -5.71 -0.36 2.27
C LEU A 51 -4.66 -1.09 3.08
N CYS A 52 -5.07 -1.67 4.21
CA CYS A 52 -4.22 -2.52 5.06
C CYS A 52 -2.85 -1.89 5.39
N VAL A 53 -2.79 -0.57 5.58
CA VAL A 53 -1.52 0.18 5.64
C VAL A 53 -0.55 -0.33 6.69
N ASP A 54 -1.04 -0.80 7.84
CA ASP A 54 -0.24 -1.43 8.89
C ASP A 54 0.57 -2.61 8.32
N GLN A 55 -0.07 -3.45 7.53
CA GLN A 55 0.53 -4.66 6.95
C GLN A 55 1.42 -4.38 5.74
N LEU A 56 1.32 -3.19 5.15
CA LEU A 56 2.21 -2.75 4.09
C LEU A 56 3.56 -2.22 4.62
N MET A 57 3.64 -1.82 5.88
CA MET A 57 4.83 -1.16 6.45
C MET A 57 6.15 -1.94 6.25
N PRO A 58 6.21 -3.27 6.45
CA PRO A 58 7.46 -4.01 6.22
C PRO A 58 7.92 -3.96 4.76
N ARG A 59 6.97 -4.07 3.82
CA ARG A 59 7.27 -3.98 2.38
C ARG A 59 7.73 -2.58 2.01
N ILE A 60 7.07 -1.55 2.53
CA ILE A 60 7.41 -0.14 2.30
C ILE A 60 8.83 0.15 2.78
N LEU A 61 9.19 -0.28 4.00
CA LEU A 61 10.54 -0.10 4.52
C LEU A 61 11.58 -0.75 3.59
N LYS A 62 11.31 -1.97 3.10
CA LYS A 62 12.19 -2.64 2.14
C LYS A 62 12.37 -1.83 0.86
N VAL A 63 11.26 -1.36 0.26
CA VAL A 63 11.31 -0.52 -0.96
C VAL A 63 12.16 0.73 -0.73
N LEU A 64 11.89 1.48 0.35
CA LEU A 64 12.56 2.75 0.61
C LEU A 64 14.03 2.58 1.03
N THR A 65 14.39 1.43 1.58
CA THR A 65 15.79 1.10 1.89
C THR A 65 16.59 0.83 0.60
N GLU A 66 15.95 0.24 -0.40
CA GLU A 66 16.55 -0.03 -1.72
C GLU A 66 16.59 1.24 -2.59
N ASP A 67 15.48 1.98 -2.63
CA ASP A 67 15.33 3.25 -3.34
C ASP A 67 14.50 4.26 -2.51
N PRO A 68 15.15 5.22 -1.84
CA PRO A 68 14.47 6.24 -1.05
C PRO A 68 13.53 7.13 -1.86
N LEU A 69 13.72 7.24 -3.18
CA LEU A 69 12.89 8.06 -4.06
C LEU A 69 11.88 7.21 -4.85
N ALA A 70 11.63 5.97 -4.42
CA ALA A 70 10.69 5.07 -5.08
C ALA A 70 9.31 5.73 -5.32
N GLY A 71 8.87 5.62 -6.57
CA GLY A 71 7.60 6.11 -7.07
C GLY A 71 7.41 5.68 -8.51
N GLU A 72 6.18 5.74 -9.01
CA GLU A 72 5.89 5.41 -10.41
C GLU A 72 5.72 6.69 -11.24
N TYR A 73 4.88 7.62 -10.77
CA TYR A 73 4.57 8.82 -11.53
C TYR A 73 5.59 9.94 -11.32
N TYR A 74 6.26 9.93 -10.17
CA TYR A 74 7.31 10.90 -9.82
C TYR A 74 8.18 10.37 -8.67
N ASP A 75 9.42 10.86 -8.63
CA ASP A 75 10.38 10.55 -7.57
C ASP A 75 9.82 10.98 -6.20
N GLY A 76 9.81 10.04 -5.25
CA GLY A 76 9.29 10.24 -3.90
C GLY A 76 7.76 10.13 -3.79
N GLU A 77 7.07 9.53 -4.77
CA GLU A 77 5.63 9.25 -4.68
C GLU A 77 5.27 8.41 -3.44
N LEU A 78 6.06 7.39 -3.12
CA LEU A 78 5.80 6.53 -1.96
C LEU A 78 5.90 7.30 -0.64
N ILE A 79 6.92 8.17 -0.51
CA ILE A 79 7.06 9.08 0.64
C ILE A 79 5.85 10.02 0.69
N SER A 80 5.48 10.61 -0.43
CA SER A 80 4.32 11.53 -0.50
C SER A 80 3.01 10.85 -0.08
N ALA A 81 2.84 9.57 -0.41
CA ALA A 81 1.69 8.78 0.04
C ALA A 81 1.72 8.52 1.56
N LEU A 82 2.89 8.25 2.13
CA LEU A 82 3.08 7.98 3.56
C LEU A 82 2.78 9.17 4.48
N VAL A 83 2.93 10.41 3.98
CA VAL A 83 2.61 11.63 4.76
C VAL A 83 1.15 11.65 5.22
N GLN A 84 0.26 10.94 4.51
CA GLN A 84 -1.17 10.88 4.83
C GLN A 84 -1.52 9.84 5.92
N ILE A 85 -0.54 9.06 6.39
CA ILE A 85 -0.72 8.00 7.37
C ILE A 85 -0.44 8.52 8.77
N GLU A 86 -1.37 8.29 9.68
CA GLU A 86 -1.24 8.64 11.08
C GLU A 86 -0.88 7.41 11.93
N VAL A 87 -0.25 7.62 13.08
CA VAL A 87 0.11 6.53 14.01
C VAL A 87 -1.11 5.72 14.47
N LYS A 88 -2.32 6.31 14.44
CA LYS A 88 -3.58 5.64 14.78
C LYS A 88 -4.01 4.60 13.73
N ASP A 89 -3.49 4.71 12.49
CA ASP A 89 -3.76 3.76 11.40
C ASP A 89 -2.87 2.51 11.51
N LEU A 90 -1.96 2.48 12.49
CA LEU A 90 -0.98 1.42 12.72
C LEU A 90 -1.24 0.73 14.06
N MET A 91 -1.28 -0.59 14.06
CA MET A 91 -1.49 -1.39 15.26
C MET A 91 -0.21 -2.15 15.61
N GLU A 92 0.28 -2.95 14.67
CA GLU A 92 1.40 -3.88 14.87
C GLU A 92 2.74 -3.26 14.43
N HIS A 93 2.77 -2.44 13.38
CA HIS A 93 4.00 -2.03 12.71
C HIS A 93 4.43 -0.59 13.00
N LYS A 94 4.09 -0.06 14.19
CA LYS A 94 4.52 1.29 14.64
C LYS A 94 6.03 1.46 14.65
N ASN A 95 6.77 0.42 15.03
CA ASN A 95 8.23 0.44 15.04
C ASN A 95 8.81 0.55 13.62
N THR A 96 8.25 -0.19 12.67
CA THR A 96 8.63 -0.13 11.25
C THR A 96 8.36 1.26 10.66
N PHE A 97 7.22 1.86 10.99
CA PHE A 97 6.92 3.24 10.59
C PHE A 97 7.92 4.24 11.17
N ASN A 98 8.35 4.09 12.42
CA ASN A 98 9.40 4.93 12.99
C ASN A 98 10.75 4.74 12.27
N GLN A 99 11.10 3.51 11.85
CA GLN A 99 12.30 3.27 11.05
C GLN A 99 12.22 3.98 9.70
N ILE A 100 11.08 3.91 9.02
CA ILE A 100 10.84 4.65 7.77
C ILE A 100 11.01 6.15 7.99
N ARG A 101 10.48 6.71 9.09
CA ARG A 101 10.65 8.14 9.40
C ARG A 101 12.11 8.53 9.65
N VAL A 102 12.90 7.66 10.27
CA VAL A 102 14.34 7.90 10.47
C VAL A 102 15.10 7.80 9.15
N LEU A 103 14.67 6.92 8.24
CA LEU A 103 15.29 6.76 6.93
C LEU A 103 15.07 7.98 6.00
N ILE A 104 13.91 8.64 6.11
CA ILE A 104 13.53 9.78 5.26
C ILE A 104 14.14 11.12 5.76
N ASN A 105 14.43 11.24 7.06
CA ASN A 105 14.99 12.46 7.68
C ASN A 105 16.51 12.49 7.63
#